data_AF-A0A9N8EE85-F1
#
_entry.id   AF-A0A9N8EE85-F1
#
_cell.length_a   1.000
_cell.length_b   1.000
_cell.length_c   1.000
_cell.angle_alpha   90.00
_cell.angle_beta   90.00
_cell.angle_gamma   90.00
#
_symmetry.space_group_name_H-M   'P 1'
#
loop_
_entity.id
_entity.type
_entity.pdbx_description
1 polymer ?
#
loop_
_entity_poly.entity_id
_entity_poly.type
_entity_poly.pdbx_seq_one_letter_code
_entity_poly.pdbx_strand_id
1 'polypeptide(L)'
;MDPEAEHLLEIEAANKMHCNFLTMLGFDGERLLLKVQRRKAERYNITKANTRERQDAIAKATTSGQLFYNTQGQHFTSNDFFRAQALKQKKEDIDKLEKKKKIALAKLAIKEQRDSIIEEKGEPTEATINAFNAKEMGILYKYKKGSNPKGKKAEVLLAYLAAPAPEEIDVWSAEEEAELERLKTEEIPMADTQVAVAATQQANAVENNLELLSEDQRRSLLGAIQRSFDVAELDSDSELEDVGQQAPV
;
A
#
# COMPACT_ATOMS: atom_id res chain seq x y z
N MET A 1 12.54 31.82 -8.04
CA MET A 1 13.48 31.26 -9.03
C MET A 1 14.86 31.31 -8.40
N ASP A 2 15.66 30.25 -8.53
CA ASP A 2 17.03 30.21 -8.01
C ASP A 2 17.92 31.14 -8.85
N PRO A 3 18.54 32.19 -8.26
CA PRO A 3 19.38 33.14 -9.00
C PRO A 3 20.55 32.48 -9.75
N GLU A 4 21.06 31.36 -9.22
CA GLU A 4 22.16 30.63 -9.85
C GLU A 4 21.71 29.88 -11.11
N ALA A 5 20.46 29.41 -11.13
CA ALA A 5 19.89 28.75 -12.31
C ALA A 5 19.68 29.73 -13.48
N GLU A 6 19.29 30.98 -13.19
CA GLU A 6 19.13 32.03 -14.19
C GLU A 6 20.47 32.40 -14.82
N HIS A 7 21.51 32.56 -13.98
CA HIS A 7 22.87 32.82 -14.45
C HIS A 7 23.42 31.70 -15.36
N LEU A 8 23.17 30.43 -15.01
CA LEU A 8 23.57 29.29 -15.84
C LEU A 8 22.87 29.26 -17.21
N LEU A 9 21.60 29.69 -17.29
CA LEU A 9 20.86 29.80 -18.55
C LEU A 9 21.41 30.91 -19.44
N GLU A 10 21.83 32.04 -18.86
CA GLU A 10 22.51 33.12 -19.59
C GLU A 10 23.84 32.64 -20.18
N ILE A 11 24.63 31.90 -19.39
CA ILE A 11 25.90 31.30 -19.86
C ILE A 11 25.64 30.32 -21.01
N GLU A 12 24.60 29.49 -20.94
CA GLU A 12 24.21 28.59 -22.03
C GLU A 12 23.86 29.37 -23.31
N ALA A 13 23.10 30.46 -23.18
CA ALA A 13 22.71 31.30 -24.30
C ALA A 13 23.92 31.96 -24.98
N ALA A 14 24.85 32.49 -24.17
CA ALA A 14 26.10 33.08 -24.66
C ALA A 14 27.00 32.04 -25.34
N ASN A 15 27.20 30.87 -24.71
CA ASN A 15 27.98 29.78 -25.28
C ASN A 15 27.41 29.35 -26.63
N LYS A 16 26.09 29.19 -26.74
CA LYS A 16 25.41 28.85 -27.99
C LYS A 16 25.62 29.91 -29.07
N MET A 17 25.53 31.19 -28.72
CA MET A 17 25.76 32.30 -29.66
C MET A 17 27.19 32.27 -30.21
N HIS A 18 28.20 32.07 -29.35
CA HIS A 18 29.60 32.01 -29.77
C HIS A 18 29.93 30.75 -30.59
N CYS A 19 29.37 29.60 -30.23
CA CYS A 19 29.54 28.37 -31.00
C CYS A 19 28.91 28.50 -32.40
N ASN A 20 27.73 29.11 -32.51
CA ASN A 20 27.11 29.40 -33.81
C ASN A 20 27.97 30.33 -34.68
N PHE A 21 28.61 31.33 -34.06
CA PHE A 21 29.51 32.23 -34.76
C PHE A 21 30.75 31.50 -35.32
N LEU A 22 31.34 30.58 -34.55
CA LEU A 22 32.44 29.73 -35.02
C LEU A 22 32.00 28.82 -36.17
N THR A 23 30.80 28.26 -36.10
CA THR A 23 30.20 27.47 -37.18
C THR A 23 30.02 28.29 -38.46
N MET A 24 29.59 29.55 -38.36
CA MET A 24 29.50 30.44 -39.53
C MET A 24 30.85 30.72 -40.19
N LEU A 25 31.94 30.71 -39.41
CA LEU A 25 33.31 30.89 -39.91
C LEU A 25 33.93 29.60 -40.47
N GLY A 26 33.18 28.50 -40.52
CA GLY A 26 33.63 27.21 -41.06
C GLY A 26 34.35 26.32 -40.05
N PHE A 27 34.33 26.65 -38.74
CA PHE A 27 34.85 25.79 -37.68
C PHE A 27 33.75 24.89 -37.09
N ASP A 28 34.13 23.76 -36.48
CA ASP A 28 33.19 22.87 -35.79
C ASP A 28 32.86 23.39 -34.38
N GLY A 29 31.86 24.27 -34.29
CA GLY A 29 31.37 24.83 -33.04
C GLY A 29 30.57 23.86 -32.16
N GLU A 30 30.10 22.72 -32.69
CA GLU A 30 29.28 21.77 -31.94
C GLU A 30 30.07 21.10 -30.80
N ARG A 31 31.39 20.95 -30.97
CA ARG A 31 32.29 20.37 -29.95
C ARG A 31 32.40 21.20 -28.67
N LEU A 32 32.12 22.50 -28.75
CA LEU A 32 32.22 23.43 -27.62
C LEU A 32 30.87 23.78 -27.01
N LEU A 33 29.79 23.19 -27.54
CA LEU A 33 28.43 23.46 -27.10
C LEU A 33 28.16 22.72 -25.79
N LEU A 34 28.07 23.48 -24.70
CA LEU A 34 27.68 22.96 -23.39
C LEU A 34 26.21 23.28 -23.13
N LYS A 35 25.45 22.25 -22.75
CA LYS A 35 24.05 22.39 -22.32
C LYS A 35 23.99 22.29 -20.81
N VAL A 36 23.23 23.18 -20.18
CA VAL A 36 22.98 23.11 -18.74
C VAL A 36 22.21 21.83 -18.43
N GLN A 37 22.66 21.09 -17.41
CA GLN A 37 21.95 19.91 -16.95
C GLN A 37 20.65 20.34 -16.26
N ARG A 38 19.54 20.20 -16.98
CA ARG A 38 18.20 20.43 -16.41
C ARG A 38 17.71 19.16 -15.76
N ARG A 39 17.32 19.24 -14.48
CA ARG A 39 16.50 18.18 -13.88
C ARG A 39 15.17 18.16 -14.62
N LYS A 40 14.72 16.99 -15.08
CA LYS A 40 13.37 16.86 -15.63
C LYS A 40 12.41 17.26 -14.50
N ALA A 41 11.60 18.29 -14.73
CA ALA A 41 10.51 18.59 -13.83
C ALA A 41 9.54 17.41 -13.91
N GLU A 42 9.52 16.58 -12.87
CA GLU A 42 8.47 15.58 -12.74
C GLU A 42 7.15 16.35 -12.58
N ARG A 43 6.22 16.10 -13.50
CA ARG A 43 4.88 16.65 -13.42
C ARG A 43 4.14 15.86 -12.35
N TYR A 44 4.21 16.33 -11.11
CA TYR A 44 3.38 15.76 -10.04
C TYR A 44 1.94 16.23 -10.25
N ASN A 45 1.00 15.28 -10.21
CA ASN A 45 -0.42 15.59 -10.30
C ASN A 45 -0.84 16.32 -9.02
N ILE A 46 -1.20 17.59 -9.16
CA ILE A 46 -1.68 18.42 -8.05
C ILE A 46 -3.08 17.94 -7.68
N THR A 47 -3.19 17.22 -6.56
CA THR A 47 -4.47 16.71 -6.05
C THR A 47 -5.08 17.66 -5.02
N LYS A 48 -6.41 17.76 -4.96
CA LYS A 48 -7.10 18.62 -3.98
C LYS A 48 -7.12 17.98 -2.59
N ALA A 49 -7.14 18.80 -1.53
CA ALA A 49 -7.28 18.32 -0.15
C ALA A 49 -8.57 17.51 0.07
N ASN A 50 -8.53 16.53 0.97
CA ASN A 50 -9.65 15.66 1.35
C ASN A 50 -10.26 14.84 0.20
N THR A 51 -9.53 14.67 -0.91
CA THR A 51 -9.99 13.86 -2.05
C THR A 51 -9.45 12.43 -1.98
N ARG A 52 -10.23 11.48 -2.51
CA ARG A 52 -9.82 10.08 -2.64
C ARG A 52 -8.53 9.94 -3.47
N GLU A 53 -8.41 10.74 -4.53
CA GLU A 53 -7.23 10.77 -5.39
C GLU A 53 -5.96 11.14 -4.61
N ARG A 54 -6.06 12.15 -3.73
CA ARG A 54 -4.95 12.55 -2.86
C ARG A 54 -4.61 11.46 -1.85
N GLN A 55 -5.61 10.85 -1.22
CA GLN A 55 -5.41 9.76 -0.26
C GLN A 55 -4.75 8.54 -0.91
N ASP A 56 -5.16 8.17 -2.12
CA ASP A 56 -4.52 7.08 -2.89
C ASP A 56 -3.09 7.45 -3.32
N ALA A 57 -2.84 8.71 -3.68
CA ALA A 57 -1.49 9.17 -4.01
C ALA A 57 -0.56 9.15 -2.79
N ILE A 58 -1.05 9.58 -1.62
CA ILE A 58 -0.32 9.51 -0.34
C ILE A 58 -0.07 8.05 0.05
N ALA A 59 -1.07 7.17 -0.08
CA ALA A 59 -0.94 5.76 0.26
C ALA A 59 0.11 5.03 -0.60
N LYS A 60 0.29 5.46 -1.85
CA LYS A 60 1.29 4.94 -2.79
C LYS A 60 2.69 5.56 -2.60
N ALA A 61 2.79 6.68 -1.90
CA ALA A 61 4.06 7.36 -1.71
C ALA A 61 5.02 6.52 -0.85
N THR A 62 6.25 6.33 -1.32
CA THR A 62 7.28 5.55 -0.63
C THR A 62 8.35 6.44 0.01
N THR A 63 8.56 7.64 -0.54
CA THR A 63 9.63 8.55 -0.14
C THR A 63 9.07 9.80 0.54
N SER A 64 9.79 10.37 1.50
CA SER A 64 9.43 11.64 2.16
C SER A 64 9.19 12.78 1.16
N GLY A 65 9.94 12.82 0.05
CA GLY A 65 9.71 13.77 -1.03
C GLY A 65 8.35 13.58 -1.71
N GLN A 66 7.98 12.35 -2.05
CA GLN A 66 6.66 12.06 -2.65
C GLN A 66 5.51 12.39 -1.70
N LEU A 67 5.68 12.12 -0.41
CA LEU A 67 4.72 12.53 0.63
C LEU A 67 4.57 14.05 0.64
N PHE A 68 5.68 14.79 0.71
CA PHE A 68 5.68 16.25 0.68
C PHE A 68 4.97 16.81 -0.57
N TYR A 69 5.24 16.23 -1.74
CA TYR A 69 4.57 16.67 -2.97
C TYR A 69 3.07 16.33 -3.00
N ASN A 70 2.70 15.09 -2.65
CA ASN A 70 1.31 14.65 -2.64
C ASN A 70 0.48 15.34 -1.55
N THR A 71 1.12 15.78 -0.47
CA THR A 71 0.49 16.63 0.55
C THR A 71 0.61 18.12 0.27
N GLN A 72 1.28 18.55 -0.82
CA GLN A 72 1.57 19.95 -1.12
C GLN A 72 2.27 20.70 0.04
N GLY A 73 3.11 20.01 0.80
CA GLY A 73 3.76 20.55 1.99
C GLY A 73 2.83 20.74 3.19
N GLN A 74 1.58 20.28 3.09
CA GLN A 74 0.63 20.28 4.19
C GLN A 74 1.01 19.21 5.24
N HIS A 75 0.70 19.50 6.50
CA HIS A 75 1.14 18.70 7.65
C HIS A 75 0.72 17.22 7.56
N PHE A 76 1.62 16.35 8.03
CA PHE A 76 1.43 14.90 8.22
C PHE A 76 0.27 14.53 9.15
N THR A 77 -0.31 15.50 9.86
CA THR A 77 -1.46 15.32 10.76
C THR A 77 -2.81 15.55 10.07
N SER A 78 -2.84 15.73 8.75
CA SER A 78 -4.10 15.87 8.03
C SER A 78 -4.87 14.55 7.96
N ASN A 79 -6.20 14.65 7.87
CA ASN A 79 -7.10 13.50 7.73
C ASN A 79 -6.73 12.63 6.52
N ASP A 80 -6.22 13.25 5.45
CA ASP A 80 -5.75 12.57 4.25
C ASP A 80 -4.62 11.58 4.55
N PHE A 81 -3.69 11.92 5.45
CA PHE A 81 -2.60 11.04 5.81
C PHE A 81 -3.08 9.82 6.59
N PHE A 82 -3.97 10.00 7.56
CA PHE A 82 -4.52 8.90 8.34
C PHE A 82 -5.39 7.95 7.50
N ARG A 83 -6.22 8.51 6.60
CA ARG A 83 -7.00 7.70 5.65
C ARG A 83 -6.11 6.95 4.67
N ALA A 84 -5.07 7.61 4.15
CA ALA A 84 -4.09 6.97 3.27
C ALA A 84 -3.36 5.80 3.95
N GLN A 85 -2.99 5.96 5.22
CA GLN A 85 -2.34 4.90 6.00
C GLN A 85 -3.30 3.73 6.26
N ALA A 86 -4.56 4.00 6.58
CA ALA A 86 -5.58 2.97 6.73
C ALA A 86 -5.81 2.21 5.40
N LEU A 87 -5.87 2.92 4.27
CA LEU A 87 -5.95 2.31 2.93
C LEU A 87 -4.76 1.42 2.63
N LYS A 88 -3.55 1.82 3.06
CA LYS A 88 -2.34 1.01 2.90
C LYS A 88 -2.42 -0.29 3.70
N GLN A 89 -2.75 -0.22 4.99
CA GLN A 89 -2.90 -1.41 5.85
C GLN A 89 -3.94 -2.37 5.27
N LYS A 90 -5.10 -1.84 4.85
CA LYS A 90 -6.16 -2.62 4.23
C LYS A 90 -5.70 -3.34 2.97
N LYS A 91 -4.95 -2.67 2.08
CA LYS A 91 -4.37 -3.29 0.87
C LYS A 91 -3.39 -4.40 1.24
N GLU A 92 -2.55 -4.19 2.26
CA GLU A 92 -1.63 -5.21 2.76
C GLU A 92 -2.36 -6.45 3.30
N ASP A 93 -3.50 -6.26 3.98
CA ASP A 93 -4.29 -7.37 4.53
C ASP A 93 -5.05 -8.13 3.46
N ILE A 94 -5.59 -7.44 2.44
CA ILE A 94 -6.13 -8.08 1.23
C ILE A 94 -5.05 -8.93 0.56
N ASP A 95 -3.84 -8.38 0.34
CA ASP A 95 -2.73 -9.11 -0.28
C ASP A 95 -2.32 -10.35 0.53
N LYS A 96 -2.34 -10.27 1.86
CA LYS A 96 -2.06 -11.42 2.74
C LYS A 96 -3.13 -12.50 2.60
N LEU A 97 -4.41 -12.12 2.63
CA LEU A 97 -5.53 -13.06 2.50
C LEU A 97 -5.57 -13.70 1.11
N GLU A 98 -5.34 -12.95 0.04
CA GLU A 98 -5.26 -13.50 -1.32
C GLU A 98 -4.10 -14.49 -1.49
N LYS A 99 -2.94 -14.21 -0.89
CA LYS A 99 -1.81 -15.14 -0.87
C LYS A 99 -2.17 -16.41 -0.09
N LYS A 100 -2.82 -16.29 1.07
CA LYS A 100 -3.29 -17.45 1.85
C LYS A 100 -4.28 -18.29 1.05
N LYS A 101 -5.30 -17.67 0.44
CA LYS A 101 -6.28 -18.33 -0.43
C LYS A 101 -5.60 -19.11 -1.56
N LYS A 102 -4.65 -18.48 -2.26
CA LYS A 102 -3.90 -19.12 -3.34
C LYS A 102 -3.10 -20.34 -2.86
N ILE A 103 -2.47 -20.24 -1.68
CA ILE A 103 -1.70 -21.35 -1.09
C ILE A 103 -2.63 -22.49 -0.67
N ALA A 104 -3.74 -22.18 0.00
CA ALA A 104 -4.73 -23.17 0.45
C ALA A 104 -5.33 -23.95 -0.74
N LEU A 105 -5.77 -23.24 -1.79
CA LEU A 105 -6.29 -23.87 -3.01
C LEU A 105 -5.23 -24.73 -3.71
N ALA A 106 -3.98 -24.29 -3.78
CA ALA A 106 -2.90 -25.07 -4.37
C ALA A 106 -2.60 -26.34 -3.57
N LYS A 107 -2.65 -26.27 -2.23
CA LYS A 107 -2.50 -27.45 -1.35
C LYS A 107 -3.65 -28.43 -1.53
N LEU A 108 -4.89 -27.92 -1.61
CA LEU A 108 -6.09 -28.73 -1.84
C LEU A 108 -6.03 -29.48 -3.18
N ALA A 109 -5.68 -28.80 -4.27
CA ALA A 109 -5.52 -29.44 -5.58
C ALA A 109 -4.44 -30.54 -5.59
N ILE A 110 -3.34 -30.35 -4.86
CA ILE A 110 -2.30 -31.38 -4.71
C ILE A 110 -2.84 -32.58 -3.92
N LYS A 111 -3.67 -32.34 -2.88
CA LYS A 111 -4.31 -33.40 -2.11
C LYS A 111 -5.28 -34.20 -2.97
N GLU A 112 -6.14 -33.55 -3.74
CA GLU A 112 -7.07 -34.22 -4.65
C GLU A 112 -6.33 -35.10 -5.66
N GLN A 113 -5.25 -34.57 -6.28
CA GLN A 113 -4.41 -35.36 -7.19
C GLN A 113 -3.76 -36.56 -6.49
N ARG A 114 -3.31 -36.38 -5.24
CA ARG A 114 -2.74 -37.47 -4.42
C ARG A 114 -3.78 -38.53 -4.10
N ASP A 115 -4.99 -38.11 -3.72
CA ASP A 115 -6.07 -39.03 -3.35
C ASP A 115 -6.52 -39.85 -4.57
N SER A 116 -6.63 -39.25 -5.76
CA SER A 116 -6.88 -40.00 -7.01
C SER A 116 -5.78 -41.02 -7.33
N ILE A 117 -4.51 -40.66 -7.14
CA ILE A 117 -3.37 -41.58 -7.37
C ILE A 117 -3.43 -42.77 -6.39
N ILE A 118 -3.77 -42.52 -5.13
CA ILE A 118 -3.85 -43.57 -4.10
C ILE A 118 -5.08 -44.46 -4.31
N GLU A 119 -6.20 -43.91 -4.75
CA GLU A 119 -7.40 -44.69 -5.07
C GLU A 119 -7.15 -45.65 -6.24
N GLU A 120 -6.42 -45.22 -7.27
CA GLU A 120 -6.10 -46.06 -8.44
C GLU A 120 -5.00 -47.09 -8.17
N LYS A 121 -3.92 -46.71 -7.45
CA LYS A 121 -2.67 -47.50 -7.37
C LYS A 121 -2.25 -47.92 -5.97
N GLY A 122 -2.92 -47.43 -4.94
CA GLY A 122 -2.55 -47.64 -3.53
C GLY A 122 -1.34 -46.81 -3.08
N GLU A 123 -0.82 -47.09 -1.88
CA GLU A 123 0.37 -46.41 -1.37
C GLU A 123 1.65 -46.92 -2.06
N PRO A 124 2.62 -46.03 -2.37
CA PRO A 124 3.89 -46.43 -2.97
C PRO A 124 4.77 -47.15 -1.95
N THR A 125 5.18 -48.37 -2.28
CA THR A 125 6.15 -49.20 -1.56
C THR A 125 7.30 -49.53 -2.51
N GLU A 126 8.45 -49.98 -1.99
CA GLU A 126 9.61 -50.37 -2.82
C GLU A 126 9.26 -51.37 -3.93
N ALA A 127 8.28 -52.25 -3.70
CA ALA A 127 7.77 -53.21 -4.68
C ALA A 127 6.86 -52.59 -5.75
N THR A 128 6.09 -51.56 -5.43
CA THR A 128 5.11 -50.93 -6.35
C THR A 128 5.68 -49.71 -7.06
N ILE A 129 6.95 -49.34 -6.80
CA ILE A 129 7.61 -48.18 -7.40
C ILE A 129 7.45 -48.16 -8.93
N ASN A 130 7.52 -49.30 -9.61
CA ASN A 130 7.42 -49.38 -11.07
C ASN A 130 6.04 -48.97 -11.63
N ALA A 131 4.97 -49.04 -10.83
CA ALA A 131 3.61 -48.67 -11.23
C ALA A 131 3.37 -47.15 -11.25
N PHE A 132 4.19 -46.37 -10.53
CA PHE A 132 4.07 -44.92 -10.47
C PHE A 132 4.90 -44.25 -11.56
N ASN A 133 4.41 -43.18 -12.18
CA ASN A 133 5.23 -42.35 -13.04
C ASN A 133 6.04 -41.30 -12.23
N ALA A 134 7.00 -40.63 -12.87
CA ALA A 134 7.83 -39.63 -12.17
C ALA A 134 7.02 -38.40 -11.70
N LYS A 135 5.93 -38.06 -12.39
CA LYS A 135 5.05 -36.93 -12.04
C LYS A 135 4.17 -37.25 -10.83
N GLU A 136 3.60 -38.45 -10.80
CA GLU A 136 2.81 -39.00 -9.69
C GLU A 136 3.65 -39.07 -8.41
N MET A 137 4.87 -39.63 -8.49
CA MET A 137 5.80 -39.60 -7.37
C MET A 137 6.15 -38.17 -6.93
N GLY A 138 6.21 -37.23 -7.88
CA GLY A 138 6.42 -35.81 -7.58
C GLY A 138 5.25 -35.18 -6.83
N ILE A 139 4.00 -35.51 -7.18
CA ILE A 139 2.80 -35.05 -6.49
C ILE A 139 2.76 -35.59 -5.06
N LEU A 140 2.99 -36.90 -4.88
CA LEU A 140 3.03 -37.54 -3.57
C LEU A 140 4.13 -36.96 -2.67
N TYR A 141 5.32 -36.77 -3.24
CA TYR A 141 6.43 -36.11 -2.54
C TYR A 141 6.07 -34.67 -2.15
N LYS A 142 5.49 -33.90 -3.08
CA LYS A 142 5.12 -32.50 -2.84
C LYS A 142 4.03 -32.35 -1.80
N TYR A 143 3.07 -33.26 -1.74
CA TYR A 143 2.05 -33.31 -0.69
C TYR A 143 2.70 -33.48 0.71
N LYS A 144 3.68 -34.37 0.84
CA LYS A 144 4.28 -34.73 2.13
C LYS A 144 5.42 -33.80 2.58
N LYS A 145 6.20 -33.25 1.64
CA LYS A 145 7.38 -32.40 1.90
C LYS A 145 7.19 -30.92 1.52
N GLY A 146 6.11 -30.55 0.86
CA GLY A 146 5.83 -29.17 0.42
C GLY A 146 6.75 -28.63 -0.68
N SER A 147 7.66 -29.45 -1.22
CA SER A 147 8.66 -29.03 -2.21
C SER A 147 8.73 -30.02 -3.38
N ASN A 148 9.35 -29.60 -4.48
CA ASN A 148 9.54 -30.49 -5.63
C ASN A 148 10.64 -31.53 -5.33
N PRO A 149 10.48 -32.78 -5.82
CA PRO A 149 11.47 -33.83 -5.64
C PRO A 149 12.82 -33.45 -6.29
N LYS A 150 13.91 -33.85 -5.65
CA LYS A 150 15.26 -33.79 -6.22
C LYS A 150 15.80 -35.21 -6.36
N GLY A 151 16.34 -35.53 -7.54
CA GLY A 151 17.01 -36.81 -7.76
C GLY A 151 16.16 -37.86 -8.49
N LYS A 152 16.63 -39.11 -8.43
CA LYS A 152 16.00 -40.23 -9.15
C LYS A 152 14.77 -40.74 -8.40
N LYS A 153 13.87 -41.41 -9.11
CA LYS A 153 12.59 -41.92 -8.57
C LYS A 153 12.72 -42.76 -7.29
N ALA A 154 13.77 -43.58 -7.16
CA ALA A 154 14.05 -44.37 -5.96
C ALA A 154 14.44 -43.50 -4.75
N GLU A 155 15.22 -42.44 -4.96
CA GLU A 155 15.60 -41.48 -3.92
C GLU A 155 14.38 -40.68 -3.44
N VAL A 156 13.48 -40.34 -4.36
CA VAL A 156 12.22 -39.65 -4.06
C VAL A 156 11.29 -40.54 -3.23
N LEU A 157 11.20 -41.84 -3.54
CA LEU A 157 10.42 -42.80 -2.75
C LEU A 157 10.97 -42.94 -1.33
N LEU A 158 12.28 -43.11 -1.19
CA LEU A 158 12.92 -43.22 0.13
C LEU A 158 12.69 -41.95 0.97
N ALA A 159 12.81 -40.77 0.35
CA ALA A 159 12.53 -39.51 1.01
C ALA A 159 11.03 -39.28 1.32
N TYR A 160 10.12 -39.87 0.53
CA TYR A 160 8.67 -39.87 0.81
C TYR A 160 8.35 -40.78 2.00
N LEU A 161 8.91 -41.99 2.05
CA LEU A 161 8.69 -42.93 3.16
C LEU A 161 9.26 -42.38 4.47
N ALA A 162 10.44 -41.76 4.43
CA ALA A 162 11.08 -41.16 5.61
C ALA A 162 10.43 -39.86 6.10
N ALA A 163 9.58 -39.21 5.29
CA ALA A 163 8.90 -37.99 5.71
C ALA A 163 7.81 -38.30 6.76
N PRO A 164 7.58 -37.42 7.76
CA PRO A 164 6.47 -37.55 8.69
C PRO A 164 5.12 -37.36 7.99
N ALA A 165 4.02 -37.72 8.67
CA ALA A 165 2.68 -37.45 8.16
C ALA A 165 2.54 -35.94 7.84
N PRO A 166 1.95 -35.57 6.68
CA PRO A 166 1.80 -34.16 6.32
C PRO A 166 0.97 -33.42 7.36
N GLU A 167 1.30 -32.15 7.58
CA GLU A 167 0.48 -31.22 8.36
C GLU A 167 -0.93 -31.11 7.75
N GLU A 168 -1.94 -30.96 8.61
CA GLU A 168 -3.32 -30.76 8.16
C GLU A 168 -3.38 -29.56 7.21
N ILE A 169 -4.06 -29.74 6.07
CA ILE A 169 -4.25 -28.65 5.13
C ILE A 169 -5.25 -27.68 5.75
N ASP A 170 -4.79 -26.47 5.98
CA ASP A 170 -5.64 -25.33 6.30
C ASP A 170 -6.63 -25.11 5.14
N VAL A 171 -7.89 -25.46 5.38
CA VAL A 171 -8.96 -25.35 4.39
C VAL A 171 -9.45 -23.91 4.43
N TRP A 172 -9.35 -23.23 3.28
CA TRP A 172 -9.86 -21.88 3.14
C TRP A 172 -11.35 -21.84 3.51
N SER A 173 -11.66 -21.17 4.60
CA SER A 173 -12.98 -21.19 5.21
C SER A 173 -13.93 -20.18 4.56
N ALA A 174 -15.24 -20.39 4.74
CA ALA A 174 -16.25 -19.42 4.30
C ALA A 174 -16.12 -18.08 5.05
N GLU A 175 -15.64 -18.11 6.29
CA GLU A 175 -15.40 -16.92 7.12
C GLU A 175 -14.25 -16.07 6.55
N GLU A 176 -13.16 -16.70 6.11
CA GLU A 176 -12.04 -16.01 5.47
C GLU A 176 -12.41 -15.44 4.09
N GLU A 177 -13.28 -16.13 3.34
CA GLU A 177 -13.82 -15.60 2.08
C GLU A 177 -14.69 -14.36 2.32
N ALA A 178 -15.60 -14.43 3.31
CA ALA A 178 -16.44 -13.31 3.69
C ALA A 178 -15.61 -12.12 4.18
N GLU A 179 -14.54 -12.36 4.94
CA GLU A 179 -13.62 -11.32 5.39
C GLU A 179 -12.88 -10.66 4.22
N LEU A 180 -12.41 -11.46 3.26
CA LEU A 180 -11.77 -10.93 2.05
C LEU A 180 -12.75 -10.09 1.22
N GLU A 181 -14.01 -10.52 1.10
CA GLU A 181 -15.05 -9.79 0.37
C GLU A 181 -15.45 -8.50 1.09
N ARG A 182 -15.57 -8.54 2.43
CA ARG A 182 -15.77 -7.35 3.26
C ARG A 182 -14.66 -6.34 3.04
N LEU A 183 -13.40 -6.77 3.16
CA LEU A 183 -12.26 -5.90 2.92
C LEU A 183 -12.21 -5.41 1.47
N LYS A 184 -12.71 -6.13 0.47
CA LYS A 184 -12.77 -5.59 -0.90
C LYS A 184 -13.86 -4.54 -1.09
N THR A 185 -14.98 -4.68 -0.38
CA THR A 185 -16.19 -3.90 -0.62
C THR A 185 -16.27 -2.65 0.26
N GLU A 186 -15.83 -2.74 1.52
CA GLU A 186 -16.03 -1.69 2.52
C GLU A 186 -15.16 -0.46 2.21
N GLU A 187 -15.74 0.70 1.96
CA GLU A 187 -14.93 1.94 1.95
C GLU A 187 -14.46 2.24 3.37
N ILE A 188 -13.24 2.76 3.57
CA ILE A 188 -12.75 3.09 4.93
C ILE A 188 -13.36 4.44 5.32
N PRO A 189 -14.39 4.49 6.21
CA PRO A 189 -14.85 5.76 6.71
C PRO A 189 -13.79 6.34 7.65
N MET A 190 -13.76 7.67 7.78
CA MET A 190 -12.78 8.35 8.63
C MET A 190 -12.88 7.93 10.11
N ALA A 191 -14.08 7.58 10.56
CA ALA A 191 -14.36 7.11 11.92
C ALA A 191 -13.56 5.85 12.30
N ASP A 192 -13.18 5.04 11.30
CA ASP A 192 -12.46 3.79 11.50
C ASP A 192 -10.93 3.96 11.37
N THR A 193 -10.46 5.19 11.19
CA THR A 193 -9.03 5.47 11.30
C THR A 193 -8.60 5.32 12.76
N GLN A 194 -7.38 4.81 13.00
CA GLN A 194 -6.86 4.60 14.36
C GLN A 194 -6.90 5.88 15.22
N VAL A 195 -6.77 7.05 14.59
CA VAL A 195 -6.87 8.35 15.29
C VAL A 195 -8.30 8.63 15.74
N ALA A 196 -9.30 8.40 14.88
CA ALA A 196 -10.69 8.58 15.25
C ALA A 196 -11.12 7.58 16.35
N VAL A 197 -10.67 6.33 16.25
CA VAL A 197 -10.89 5.32 17.29
C VAL A 197 -10.23 5.74 18.61
N ALA A 198 -8.97 6.21 18.58
CA ALA A 198 -8.27 6.69 19.77
C ALA A 198 -8.95 7.92 20.38
N ALA A 199 -9.43 8.86 19.54
CA ALA A 199 -10.17 10.03 20.00
C ALA A 199 -11.48 9.62 20.69
N THR A 200 -12.23 8.68 20.12
CA THR A 200 -13.44 8.12 20.74
C THR A 200 -13.14 7.40 22.05
N GLN A 201 -12.07 6.58 22.10
CA GLN A 201 -11.65 5.92 23.33
C GLN A 201 -11.25 6.92 24.41
N GLN A 202 -10.54 7.99 24.03
CA GLN A 202 -10.18 9.06 24.96
C GLN A 202 -11.42 9.81 25.45
N ALA A 203 -12.38 10.11 24.57
CA ALA A 203 -13.65 10.73 24.96
C ALA A 203 -14.43 9.84 25.95
N ASN A 204 -14.58 8.56 25.66
CA ASN A 204 -15.24 7.59 26.55
C ASN A 204 -14.48 7.44 27.87
N ALA A 205 -13.14 7.46 27.85
CA ALA A 205 -12.34 7.40 29.06
C ALA A 205 -12.51 8.66 29.92
N VAL A 206 -12.58 9.85 29.29
CA VAL A 206 -12.86 11.10 30.01
C VAL A 206 -14.25 11.06 30.62
N GLU A 207 -15.26 10.59 29.88
CA GLU A 207 -16.64 10.45 30.36
C GLU A 207 -16.73 9.50 31.56
N ASN A 208 -16.16 8.30 31.45
CA ASN A 208 -16.20 7.31 32.53
C ASN A 208 -15.41 7.73 33.78
N ASN A 209 -14.41 8.60 33.64
CA ASN A 209 -13.58 9.07 34.75
C ASN A 209 -13.95 10.48 35.22
N LEU A 210 -15.08 11.05 34.78
CA LEU A 210 -15.55 12.38 35.21
C LEU A 210 -15.59 12.52 36.73
N GLU A 211 -16.04 11.48 37.43
CA GLU A 211 -16.14 11.44 38.89
C GLU A 211 -14.78 11.47 39.61
N LEU A 212 -13.71 11.03 38.94
CA LEU A 212 -12.35 11.04 39.47
C LEU A 212 -11.60 12.36 39.21
N LEU A 213 -12.14 13.22 38.35
CA LEU A 213 -11.55 14.54 38.08
C LEU A 213 -11.79 15.49 39.27
N SER A 214 -10.77 16.29 39.59
CA SER A 214 -10.90 17.40 40.55
C SER A 214 -11.85 18.49 40.04
N GLU A 215 -12.36 19.32 40.95
CA GLU A 215 -13.28 20.40 40.59
C GLU A 215 -12.67 21.38 39.57
N ASP A 216 -11.39 21.71 39.71
CA ASP A 216 -10.67 22.57 38.78
C ASP A 216 -10.51 21.93 37.39
N GLN A 217 -10.25 20.62 37.34
CA GLN A 217 -10.16 19.87 36.08
C GLN A 217 -11.51 19.79 35.36
N ARG A 218 -12.61 19.59 36.10
CA ARG A 218 -13.96 19.58 35.51
C ARG A 218 -14.35 20.95 34.95
N ARG A 219 -14.05 22.04 35.67
CA ARG A 219 -14.29 23.40 35.19
C ARG A 219 -13.48 23.73 33.94
N SER A 220 -12.21 23.33 33.91
CA SER A 220 -11.34 23.48 32.75
C SER A 220 -11.88 22.71 31.53
N LEU A 221 -12.31 21.47 31.74
CA LEU A 221 -12.92 20.63 30.69
C LEU A 221 -14.19 21.26 30.13
N LEU A 222 -15.10 21.72 31.00
CA LEU A 222 -16.34 22.37 30.59
C LEU A 222 -16.06 23.63 29.77
N GLY A 223 -15.10 24.46 30.19
CA GLY A 223 -14.68 25.63 29.44
C GLY A 223 -13.97 25.31 28.11
N ALA A 224 -13.32 24.15 27.98
CA ALA A 224 -12.77 23.68 26.71
C ALA A 224 -13.89 23.22 25.76
N ILE A 225 -14.87 22.47 26.26
CA ILE A 225 -16.02 22.00 25.50
C ILE A 225 -16.83 23.19 24.98
N GLN A 226 -17.12 24.18 25.84
CA GLN A 226 -17.90 25.36 25.45
C GLN A 226 -17.20 26.17 24.35
N ARG A 227 -15.88 26.39 24.48
CA ARG A 227 -15.08 27.03 23.42
C ARG A 227 -15.12 26.26 22.09
N SER A 228 -15.19 24.93 22.13
CA SER A 228 -15.25 24.14 20.90
C SER A 228 -16.57 24.30 20.15
N PHE A 229 -17.68 24.54 20.86
CA PHE A 229 -18.98 24.85 20.24
C PHE A 229 -18.99 26.25 19.63
N ASP A 230 -18.40 27.24 20.32
CA ASP A 230 -18.33 28.62 19.82
C ASP A 230 -17.49 28.73 18.52
N VAL A 231 -16.43 27.92 18.39
CA VAL A 231 -15.60 27.86 17.17
C VAL A 231 -16.33 27.17 16.01
N ALA A 232 -17.15 26.15 16.29
CA ALA A 232 -17.90 25.43 15.27
C ALA A 232 -19.02 26.28 14.63
N GLU A 233 -19.64 27.19 15.38
CA GLU A 233 -20.63 28.16 14.84
C GLU A 233 -19.97 29.17 13.88
N LEU A 234 -18.74 29.61 14.15
CA LEU A 234 -18.01 30.55 13.30
C LEU A 234 -17.54 29.94 11.97
N ASP A 235 -17.17 28.66 11.96
CA ASP A 235 -16.79 27.97 10.72
C ASP A 235 -18.02 27.74 9.80
N SER A 236 -19.22 27.52 10.35
CA SER A 236 -20.44 27.36 9.55
C SER A 236 -20.94 28.65 8.89
N ASP A 237 -20.69 29.80 9.50
CA ASP A 237 -21.06 31.11 8.91
C ASP A 237 -20.06 31.55 7.81
N SER A 238 -18.83 31.02 7.82
CA SER A 238 -17.80 31.33 6.82
C SER A 238 -18.00 30.62 5.47
N GLU A 239 -18.75 29.51 5.43
CA GLU A 239 -19.06 28.79 4.17
C GLU A 239 -20.22 29.44 3.38
N LEU A 240 -20.93 30.42 3.94
CA LEU A 240 -22.07 31.08 3.29
C LEU A 240 -21.74 32.41 2.59
N GLU A 241 -20.51 32.94 2.70
CA GLU A 241 -20.13 34.22 2.05
C GLU A 241 -19.40 34.08 0.69
N ASP A 242 -19.01 32.88 0.23
CA ASP A 242 -18.29 32.71 -1.05
C ASP A 242 -19.20 32.34 -2.26
N VAL A 243 -20.52 32.49 -2.12
CA VAL A 243 -21.47 32.24 -3.22
C VAL A 243 -22.33 33.49 -3.50
N GLY A 244 -21.70 34.55 -3.99
CA GLY A 244 -22.48 35.61 -4.64
C GLY A 244 -21.82 36.96 -4.80
N GLN A 245 -21.00 37.12 -5.85
CA GLN A 245 -21.22 38.16 -6.88
C GLN A 245 -20.14 38.07 -7.98
N GLN A 246 -20.40 37.18 -8.94
CA GLN A 246 -19.98 37.41 -10.32
C GLN A 246 -20.73 38.64 -10.86
N ALA A 247 -19.99 39.64 -11.29
CA ALA A 247 -20.49 40.82 -11.98
C ALA A 247 -21.18 40.45 -13.30
N PRO A 248 -22.30 41.10 -13.65
CA PRO A 248 -22.77 41.12 -15.03
C PRO A 248 -22.52 42.48 -15.70
N VAL A 249 -21.91 42.35 -16.89
CA VAL A 249 -21.82 43.24 -18.06
C VAL A 249 -20.90 44.46 -17.99
#